data_AF-A0A6J1LZL3-F1
#
_entry.id   AF-A0A6J1LZL3-F1
#
_cell.length_a   1.000
_cell.length_b   1.000
_cell.length_c   1.000
_cell.angle_alpha   90.00
_cell.angle_beta   90.00
_cell.angle_gamma   90.00
#
_symmetry.space_group_name_H-M   'P 1'
#
loop_
_entity.id
_entity.type
_entity.pdbx_description
1 polymer ?
#
loop_
_entity_poly.entity_id
_entity_poly.type
_entity_poly.pdbx_seq_one_letter_code
_entity_poly.pdbx_strand_id
1 'polypeptide(L)'
;MDHIKLTRNKIDINLIQQLTIDKSCGACSIFVGATRDSFEGKKVISLEYEAYENMALKEMGKICSELRVQWPDVKHIAIYHRLGNVPVTEESIVIAVSAPHRKAALESVSFAIDKLKSSVPIWKKEIYENDLIGEWKANMECPWPPFSETSSRTFEFSSCKIEHQIDNISDNKLVQIKVNDSELNRRVKCFLKRKRDEINLYNIIDFRQQTTDPALLESIVGKDSCARTQSFLVKQQQSKGHLKVCRATYNSGPQVRPNYSFQLNKLMTRQNDQYEAAKCKVLRNARLQNIEDYMHITPDDDDNIYNRIKNIENRILMLESTSPEYKYNIKFETDLKNIGKRNSKKEIYLSDRLNEFILDIKRQYEQ
;
A
#
# COMPACT_ATOMS: atom_id res chain seq x y z
N MET A 1 -27.49 8.03 -9.80
CA MET A 1 -26.60 7.11 -10.54
C MET A 1 -25.33 7.83 -10.92
N ASP A 2 -24.24 7.09 -11.11
CA ASP A 2 -22.93 7.63 -11.46
C ASP A 2 -22.53 7.17 -12.87
N HIS A 3 -22.27 8.13 -13.76
CA HIS A 3 -21.89 7.90 -15.15
C HIS A 3 -20.46 8.37 -15.38
N ILE A 4 -19.50 7.47 -15.28
CA ILE A 4 -18.08 7.78 -15.40
C ILE A 4 -17.54 7.14 -16.67
N LYS A 5 -16.89 7.93 -17.53
CA LYS A 5 -16.33 7.40 -18.78
C LYS A 5 -15.10 8.17 -19.24
N LEU A 6 -14.11 7.42 -19.72
CA LEU A 6 -13.01 7.93 -20.52
C LEU A 6 -13.32 7.63 -21.99
N THR A 7 -13.20 8.62 -22.87
CA THR A 7 -13.51 8.49 -24.30
C THR A 7 -12.38 9.08 -25.14
N ARG A 8 -12.18 8.60 -26.36
CA ARG A 8 -11.29 9.24 -27.35
C ARG A 8 -12.06 10.12 -28.34
N ASN A 9 -13.37 9.87 -28.46
CA ASN A 9 -14.26 10.62 -29.34
C ASN A 9 -14.69 11.93 -28.69
N LYS A 10 -15.16 12.86 -29.53
CA LYS A 10 -15.77 14.12 -29.08
C LYS A 10 -16.89 13.86 -28.08
N ILE A 11 -16.96 14.71 -27.05
CA ILE A 11 -17.94 14.61 -25.99
C ILE A 11 -19.23 15.31 -26.42
N ASP A 12 -20.36 14.61 -26.38
CA ASP A 12 -21.68 15.22 -26.60
C ASP A 12 -22.26 15.70 -25.27
N ILE A 13 -22.31 17.02 -25.10
CA ILE A 13 -22.80 17.69 -23.90
C ILE A 13 -24.30 17.40 -23.68
N ASN A 14 -25.10 17.34 -24.76
CA ASN A 14 -26.54 17.11 -24.65
C ASN A 14 -26.84 15.72 -24.11
N LEU A 15 -26.09 14.71 -24.58
CA LEU A 15 -26.22 13.35 -24.09
C LEU A 15 -25.88 13.25 -22.60
N ILE A 16 -24.82 13.93 -22.16
CA ILE A 16 -24.45 13.97 -20.74
C ILE A 16 -25.51 14.68 -19.90
N GLN A 17 -26.05 15.80 -20.38
CA GLN A 17 -27.13 16.50 -19.71
C GLN A 17 -28.34 15.57 -19.52
N GLN A 18 -28.74 14.85 -20.57
CA GLN A 18 -29.88 13.91 -20.53
C GLN A 18 -29.69 12.80 -19.49
N LEU A 19 -28.47 12.25 -19.35
CA LEU A 19 -28.16 11.24 -18.33
C LEU A 19 -28.36 11.74 -16.90
N THR A 20 -28.29 13.05 -16.67
CA THR A 20 -28.43 13.64 -15.33
C THR A 20 -29.85 14.10 -15.00
N ILE A 21 -30.79 13.99 -15.93
CA ILE A 21 -32.19 14.38 -15.72
C ILE A 21 -32.86 13.43 -14.74
N ASP A 22 -33.52 13.99 -13.72
CA ASP A 22 -34.33 13.24 -12.77
C ASP A 22 -35.59 14.03 -12.41
N LYS A 23 -36.70 13.33 -12.13
CA LYS A 23 -37.96 13.96 -11.71
C LYS A 23 -37.85 14.67 -10.36
N SER A 24 -36.91 14.24 -9.51
CA SER A 24 -36.68 14.81 -8.18
C SER A 24 -35.67 15.97 -8.14
N CYS A 25 -35.05 16.30 -9.28
CA CYS A 25 -34.03 17.35 -9.38
C CYS A 25 -34.59 18.63 -10.01
N GLY A 26 -34.52 19.75 -9.28
CA GLY A 26 -34.86 21.07 -9.80
C GLY A 26 -33.67 21.83 -10.40
N ALA A 27 -32.44 21.30 -10.27
CA ALA A 27 -31.23 21.93 -10.79
C ALA A 27 -30.27 20.91 -11.38
N CYS A 28 -29.63 21.28 -12.48
CA CYS A 28 -28.49 20.60 -13.06
C CYS A 28 -27.39 21.64 -13.32
N SER A 29 -26.17 21.33 -12.91
CA SER A 29 -24.99 22.16 -13.18
C SER A 29 -24.03 21.37 -14.05
N ILE A 30 -23.48 22.01 -15.09
CA ILE A 30 -22.57 21.39 -16.05
C ILE A 30 -21.32 22.26 -16.16
N PHE A 31 -20.16 21.66 -15.95
CA PHE A 31 -18.86 22.24 -16.24
C PHE A 31 -18.32 21.64 -17.54
N VAL A 32 -17.84 22.51 -18.43
CA VAL A 32 -17.22 22.15 -19.70
C VAL A 32 -15.84 22.77 -19.76
N GLY A 33 -14.80 21.93 -19.76
CA GLY A 33 -13.43 22.36 -19.97
C GLY A 33 -13.09 22.27 -21.46
N ALA A 34 -12.89 23.42 -22.10
CA ALA A 34 -12.50 23.50 -23.51
C ALA A 34 -11.03 23.93 -23.67
N THR A 35 -10.39 23.44 -24.73
CA THR A 35 -9.02 23.82 -25.09
C THR A 35 -8.98 25.27 -25.58
N ARG A 36 -8.08 26.07 -25.00
CA ARG A 36 -7.85 27.47 -25.39
C ARG A 36 -6.75 27.57 -26.45
N ASP A 37 -6.78 28.64 -27.23
CA ASP A 37 -5.82 28.94 -28.30
C ASP A 37 -4.47 29.46 -27.80
N SER A 38 -4.39 29.87 -26.53
CA SER A 38 -3.25 30.57 -25.97
C SER A 38 -2.94 30.12 -24.54
N PHE A 39 -1.65 29.93 -24.26
CA PHE A 39 -1.11 29.65 -22.93
C PHE A 39 0.25 30.35 -22.77
N GLU A 40 0.40 31.19 -21.72
CA GLU A 40 1.65 31.91 -21.41
C GLU A 40 2.26 32.70 -22.60
N GLY A 41 1.40 33.23 -23.48
CA GLY A 41 1.82 33.99 -24.67
C GLY A 41 2.22 33.13 -25.88
N LYS A 42 2.21 31.79 -25.76
CA LYS A 42 2.39 30.85 -26.88
C LYS A 42 1.04 30.45 -27.48
N LYS A 43 0.99 30.26 -28.81
CA LYS A 43 -0.19 29.77 -29.53
C LYS A 43 -0.23 28.24 -29.50
N VAL A 44 -1.30 27.70 -28.93
CA VAL A 44 -1.55 26.25 -28.80
C VAL A 44 -2.37 25.77 -30.00
N ILE A 45 -1.97 24.69 -30.64
CA ILE A 45 -2.72 24.04 -31.73
C ILE A 45 -3.70 23.01 -31.16
N SER A 46 -3.22 22.18 -30.23
CA SER A 46 -4.01 21.15 -29.61
C SER A 46 -3.39 20.69 -28.29
N LEU A 47 -4.20 19.97 -27.51
CA LEU A 47 -3.78 19.28 -26.30
C LEU A 47 -3.86 17.77 -26.52
N GLU A 48 -2.86 17.05 -26.08
CA GLU A 48 -2.84 15.59 -26.06
C GLU A 48 -3.00 15.11 -24.62
N TYR A 49 -3.99 14.26 -24.38
CA TYR A 49 -4.31 13.73 -23.06
C TYR A 49 -4.01 12.24 -22.96
N GLU A 50 -3.23 11.86 -21.97
CA GLU A 50 -2.95 10.47 -21.62
C GLU A 50 -3.43 10.16 -20.21
N ALA A 51 -3.83 8.92 -19.96
CA ALA A 51 -4.33 8.52 -18.65
C ALA A 51 -3.97 7.07 -18.33
N TYR A 52 -3.75 6.81 -17.04
CA TYR A 52 -3.78 5.44 -16.55
C TYR A 52 -5.25 5.02 -16.35
N GLU A 53 -5.90 4.59 -17.44
CA GLU A 53 -7.36 4.45 -17.53
C GLU A 53 -8.01 3.70 -16.35
N ASN A 54 -7.48 2.53 -15.99
CA ASN A 54 -8.02 1.71 -14.90
C ASN A 54 -7.97 2.41 -13.53
N MET A 55 -6.91 3.17 -13.27
CA MET A 55 -6.78 3.92 -12.02
C MET A 55 -7.60 5.21 -12.07
N ALA A 56 -7.61 5.90 -13.21
CA ALA A 56 -8.41 7.11 -13.41
C ALA A 56 -9.90 6.85 -13.18
N LEU A 57 -10.46 5.77 -13.75
CA LEU A 57 -11.86 5.39 -13.51
C LEU A 57 -12.15 5.10 -12.03
N LYS A 58 -11.21 4.44 -11.33
CA LYS A 58 -11.33 4.19 -9.88
C LYS A 58 -11.31 5.47 -9.06
N GLU A 59 -10.39 6.38 -9.34
CA GLU A 59 -10.29 7.67 -8.65
C GLU A 59 -11.51 8.55 -8.94
N MET A 60 -12.00 8.60 -10.18
CA MET A 60 -13.26 9.28 -10.52
C MET A 60 -14.46 8.70 -9.76
N GLY A 61 -14.50 7.38 -9.53
CA GLY A 61 -15.51 6.72 -8.71
C GLY A 61 -15.44 7.11 -7.23
N LYS A 62 -14.23 7.29 -6.70
CA LYS A 62 -14.04 7.82 -5.34
C LYS A 62 -14.55 9.25 -5.21
N ILE A 63 -14.30 10.10 -6.22
CA ILE A 63 -14.83 11.48 -6.25
C ILE A 63 -16.36 11.46 -6.19
N CYS A 64 -17.03 10.58 -6.95
CA CYS A 64 -18.48 10.44 -6.89
C CYS A 64 -18.97 10.02 -5.50
N SER A 65 -18.23 9.11 -4.83
CA SER A 65 -18.54 8.69 -3.47
C SER A 65 -18.36 9.84 -2.46
N GLU A 66 -17.29 10.61 -2.56
CA GLU A 66 -17.04 11.80 -1.73
C GLU A 66 -18.13 12.86 -1.91
N LEU A 67 -18.53 13.14 -3.16
CA LEU A 67 -19.63 14.05 -3.48
C LEU A 67 -20.94 13.65 -2.82
N ARG A 68 -21.27 12.35 -2.82
CA ARG A 68 -22.50 11.84 -2.21
C ARG A 68 -22.48 11.93 -0.68
N VAL A 69 -21.31 11.83 -0.07
CA VAL A 69 -21.16 12.02 1.38
C VAL A 69 -21.34 13.49 1.76
N GLN A 70 -20.75 14.40 0.99
CA GLN A 70 -20.79 15.83 1.29
C GLN A 70 -22.13 16.48 0.88
N TRP A 71 -22.76 16.03 -0.21
CA TRP A 71 -24.08 16.47 -0.66
C TRP A 71 -25.02 15.26 -0.86
N PRO A 72 -25.70 14.79 0.20
CA PRO A 72 -26.62 13.65 0.11
C PRO A 72 -27.80 13.85 -0.86
N ASP A 73 -28.13 15.11 -1.15
CA ASP A 73 -29.22 15.47 -2.06
C ASP A 73 -28.86 15.26 -3.55
N VAL A 74 -27.58 15.08 -3.89
CA VAL A 74 -27.14 14.85 -5.28
C VAL A 74 -27.65 13.50 -5.80
N LYS A 75 -28.36 13.52 -6.93
CA LYS A 75 -28.98 12.32 -7.51
C LYS A 75 -28.09 11.69 -8.58
N HIS A 76 -27.81 12.42 -9.65
CA HIS A 76 -27.00 11.90 -10.77
C HIS A 76 -25.72 12.69 -10.91
N ILE A 77 -24.63 11.97 -11.15
CA ILE A 77 -23.29 12.51 -11.37
C ILE A 77 -22.80 11.92 -12.68
N ALA A 78 -22.30 12.76 -13.58
CA ALA A 78 -21.65 12.34 -14.81
C ALA A 78 -20.28 13.00 -14.92
N ILE A 79 -19.23 12.20 -15.12
CA ILE A 79 -17.86 12.68 -15.28
C ILE A 79 -17.27 12.02 -16.52
N TYR A 80 -17.05 12.83 -17.56
CA TYR A 80 -16.52 12.40 -18.85
C TYR A 80 -15.22 13.13 -19.12
N HIS A 81 -14.18 12.38 -19.45
CA HIS A 81 -12.91 12.95 -19.88
C HIS A 81 -12.48 12.37 -21.23
N ARG A 82 -12.04 13.26 -22.12
CA ARG A 82 -11.52 12.90 -23.44
C ARG A 82 -10.01 12.64 -23.36
N LEU A 83 -9.57 11.56 -24.00
CA LEU A 83 -8.18 11.17 -24.15
C LEU A 83 -7.74 11.33 -25.62
N GLY A 84 -6.44 11.39 -25.83
CA GLY A 84 -5.83 11.62 -27.14
C GLY A 84 -5.84 13.11 -27.50
N ASN A 85 -5.85 13.39 -28.80
CA ASN A 85 -5.76 14.74 -29.34
C ASN A 85 -7.09 15.50 -29.22
N VAL A 86 -7.03 16.69 -28.62
CA VAL A 86 -8.13 17.63 -28.42
C VAL A 86 -7.72 18.99 -29.02
N PRO A 87 -8.20 19.35 -30.21
CA PRO A 87 -7.90 20.64 -30.83
C PRO A 87 -8.51 21.80 -30.03
N VAL A 88 -8.01 23.00 -30.30
CA VAL A 88 -8.59 24.26 -29.77
C VAL A 88 -10.08 24.31 -30.03
N THR A 89 -10.83 24.91 -29.10
CA THR A 89 -12.32 24.99 -29.06
C THR A 89 -13.06 23.69 -28.77
N GLU A 90 -12.38 22.53 -28.69
CA GLU A 90 -13.04 21.29 -28.30
C GLU A 90 -12.95 21.00 -26.80
N GLU A 91 -13.92 20.22 -26.33
CA GLU A 91 -14.10 19.85 -24.94
C GLU A 91 -13.18 18.68 -24.57
N SER A 92 -12.36 18.89 -23.53
CA SER A 92 -11.52 17.85 -22.93
C SER A 92 -12.23 17.16 -21.77
N ILE A 93 -13.08 17.88 -21.05
CA ILE A 93 -13.77 17.35 -19.86
C ILE A 93 -15.17 17.93 -19.74
N VAL A 94 -16.12 17.09 -19.36
CA VAL A 94 -17.48 17.49 -19.00
C VAL A 94 -17.86 16.83 -17.68
N ILE A 95 -18.30 17.65 -16.71
CA ILE A 95 -18.83 17.19 -15.43
C ILE A 95 -20.24 17.73 -15.30
N ALA A 96 -21.22 16.86 -15.08
CA ALA A 96 -22.61 17.25 -14.84
C ALA A 96 -23.12 16.64 -13.54
N VAL A 97 -23.79 17.45 -12.72
CA VAL A 97 -24.38 16.99 -11.45
C VAL A 97 -25.80 17.54 -11.31
N SER A 98 -26.75 16.66 -10.96
CA SER A 98 -28.13 17.04 -10.68
C SER A 98 -28.48 16.93 -9.20
N ALA A 99 -29.23 17.93 -8.73
CA ALA A 99 -29.70 18.01 -7.35
C ALA A 99 -31.10 18.68 -7.27
N PRO A 100 -31.85 18.47 -6.19
CA PRO A 100 -33.12 19.16 -5.93
C PRO A 100 -33.00 20.69 -5.99
N HIS A 101 -31.90 21.25 -5.48
CA HIS A 101 -31.68 22.70 -5.38
C HIS A 101 -30.34 23.13 -6.00
N ARG A 102 -30.33 24.35 -6.58
CA ARG A 102 -29.18 24.89 -7.32
C ARG A 102 -27.87 24.96 -6.53
N LYS A 103 -27.92 25.21 -5.22
CA LYS A 103 -26.72 25.39 -4.39
C LYS A 103 -25.87 24.11 -4.38
N ALA A 104 -26.50 22.97 -4.09
CA ALA A 104 -25.83 21.68 -4.10
C ALA A 104 -25.26 21.33 -5.47
N ALA A 105 -25.99 21.59 -6.56
CA ALA A 105 -25.52 21.32 -7.92
C ALA A 105 -24.28 22.16 -8.30
N LEU A 106 -24.25 23.46 -7.95
CA LEU A 106 -23.12 24.34 -8.26
C LEU A 106 -21.86 23.98 -7.45
N GLU A 107 -22.02 23.82 -6.13
CA GLU A 107 -20.90 23.54 -5.23
C GLU A 107 -20.28 22.15 -5.50
N SER A 108 -21.12 21.14 -5.77
CA SER A 108 -20.64 19.79 -6.10
C SER A 108 -19.83 19.74 -7.40
N VAL A 109 -20.25 20.45 -8.45
CA VAL A 109 -19.50 20.51 -9.71
C VAL A 109 -18.14 21.19 -9.51
N SER A 110 -18.09 22.30 -8.77
CA SER A 110 -16.83 22.98 -8.45
C SER A 110 -15.88 22.06 -7.68
N PHE A 111 -16.39 21.36 -6.66
CA PHE A 111 -15.59 20.40 -5.91
C PHE A 111 -15.08 19.24 -6.78
N ALA A 112 -15.93 18.74 -7.68
CA ALA A 112 -15.61 17.62 -8.55
C ALA A 112 -14.44 17.93 -9.49
N ILE A 113 -14.41 19.12 -10.10
CA ILE A 113 -13.32 19.51 -11.03
C ILE A 113 -12.00 19.69 -10.28
N ASP A 114 -12.01 20.33 -9.11
CA ASP A 114 -10.81 20.55 -8.30
C ASP A 114 -10.23 19.23 -7.80
N LYS A 115 -11.09 18.31 -7.38
CA LYS A 115 -10.69 16.95 -7.01
C LYS A 115 -10.16 16.16 -8.19
N LEU A 116 -10.82 16.23 -9.35
CA LEU A 116 -10.37 15.50 -10.53
C LEU A 116 -8.95 15.92 -10.93
N LYS A 117 -8.68 17.23 -10.97
CA LYS A 117 -7.37 17.74 -11.35
C LYS A 117 -6.25 17.43 -10.35
N SER A 118 -6.60 17.23 -9.07
CA SER A 118 -5.63 16.98 -8.00
C SER A 118 -5.31 15.50 -7.80
N SER A 119 -6.28 14.60 -7.99
CA SER A 119 -6.12 13.17 -7.65
C SER A 119 -6.12 12.21 -8.84
N VAL A 120 -6.76 12.55 -9.96
CA VAL A 120 -6.96 11.60 -11.07
C VAL A 120 -5.71 11.58 -11.96
N PRO A 121 -5.13 10.39 -12.25
CA PRO A 121 -3.92 10.25 -13.06
C PRO A 121 -4.21 10.45 -14.56
N ILE A 122 -4.42 11.71 -14.94
CA ILE A 122 -4.58 12.18 -16.32
C ILE A 122 -3.55 13.29 -16.55
N TRP A 123 -2.77 13.16 -17.61
CA TRP A 123 -1.73 14.09 -17.97
C TRP A 123 -2.09 14.82 -19.26
N LYS A 124 -1.71 16.09 -19.34
CA LYS A 124 -1.89 16.93 -20.53
C LYS A 124 -0.53 17.32 -21.11
N LYS A 125 -0.45 17.25 -22.44
CA LYS A 125 0.67 17.70 -23.23
C LYS A 125 0.20 18.78 -24.19
N GLU A 126 0.88 19.92 -24.20
CA GLU A 126 0.52 21.07 -25.02
C GLU A 126 1.34 21.05 -26.31
N ILE A 127 0.66 21.13 -27.45
CA ILE A 127 1.30 21.16 -28.78
C ILE A 127 1.20 22.60 -29.31
N TYR A 128 2.35 23.24 -29.52
CA TYR A 128 2.44 24.63 -29.97
C TYR A 128 2.74 24.71 -31.48
N GLU A 129 2.45 25.87 -32.09
CA GLU A 129 2.66 26.10 -33.53
C GLU A 129 4.13 26.01 -33.98
N ASN A 130 5.07 26.35 -33.09
CA ASN A 130 6.49 26.43 -33.42
C ASN A 130 7.33 25.25 -32.91
N ASP A 131 6.73 24.33 -32.13
CA ASP A 131 7.45 23.22 -31.49
C ASP A 131 6.89 21.87 -31.95
N LEU A 132 7.74 21.06 -32.60
CA LEU A 132 7.42 19.67 -32.97
C LEU A 132 7.33 18.74 -31.74
N ILE A 133 7.88 19.17 -30.60
CA ILE A 133 7.98 18.39 -29.36
C ILE A 133 7.09 19.07 -28.31
N GLY A 134 5.86 18.58 -28.13
CA GLY A 134 4.92 19.15 -27.16
C GLY A 134 5.42 19.07 -25.70
N GLU A 135 5.03 20.05 -24.89
CA GLU A 135 5.44 20.17 -23.48
C GLU A 135 4.41 19.51 -22.54
N TRP A 136 4.86 18.65 -21.61
CA TRP A 136 4.02 18.11 -20.55
C TRP A 136 3.83 19.14 -19.43
N LYS A 137 2.59 19.36 -18.99
CA LYS A 137 2.27 20.30 -17.90
C LYS A 137 1.70 19.57 -16.69
N ALA A 138 2.21 19.94 -15.51
CA ALA A 138 1.63 19.53 -14.24
C ALA A 138 0.46 20.44 -13.84
N ASN A 139 -0.51 19.88 -13.12
CA ASN A 139 -1.61 20.66 -12.56
C ASN A 139 -1.16 21.38 -11.27
N MET A 140 -1.62 22.61 -11.06
CA MET A 140 -1.31 23.39 -9.86
C MET A 140 -2.03 22.88 -8.63
N GLU A 141 -3.17 22.23 -8.85
CA GLU A 141 -4.06 21.66 -7.82
C GLU A 141 -3.51 20.35 -7.23
N CYS A 142 -2.44 19.81 -7.82
CA CYS A 142 -1.76 18.62 -7.33
C CYS A 142 -1.00 18.90 -6.02
N PRO A 143 -1.30 18.20 -4.92
CA PRO A 143 -0.61 18.38 -3.64
C PRO A 143 0.78 17.74 -3.60
N TRP A 144 1.19 17.05 -4.68
CA TRP A 144 2.56 16.57 -4.82
C TRP A 144 3.47 17.80 -4.76
N PRO A 145 4.47 17.82 -3.87
CA PRO A 145 5.38 18.95 -3.82
C PRO A 145 5.93 19.14 -5.25
N PRO A 146 5.89 20.36 -5.82
CA PRO A 146 6.73 20.64 -6.98
C PRO A 146 8.11 20.18 -6.57
N PHE A 147 8.81 19.41 -7.42
CA PHE A 147 10.14 18.88 -7.10
C PHE A 147 10.98 20.00 -6.49
N SER A 148 10.98 20.07 -5.16
CA SER A 148 11.67 21.10 -4.45
C SER A 148 13.06 20.54 -4.36
N GLU A 149 14.03 21.35 -4.77
CA GLU A 149 15.46 21.05 -4.64
C GLU A 149 15.90 20.86 -3.17
N THR A 150 14.95 20.77 -2.23
CA THR A 150 15.10 20.80 -0.78
C THR A 150 14.49 19.57 -0.10
N SER A 151 14.69 18.39 -0.69
CA SER A 151 14.88 17.19 0.11
C SER A 151 16.20 16.56 -0.31
N SER A 152 17.17 16.59 0.59
CA SER A 152 18.53 16.04 0.46
C SER A 152 18.58 14.50 0.35
N ARG A 153 17.66 13.92 -0.42
CA ARG A 153 17.84 12.66 -1.14
C ARG A 153 17.98 13.00 -2.61
N THR A 154 19.00 13.78 -2.94
CA THR A 154 19.52 13.89 -4.29
C THR A 154 19.94 12.48 -4.69
N PHE A 155 19.05 11.78 -5.39
CA PHE A 155 19.50 10.69 -6.24
C PHE A 155 20.22 11.39 -7.39
N GLU A 156 21.52 11.62 -7.23
CA GLU A 156 22.39 12.03 -8.32
C GLU A 156 22.31 10.95 -9.39
N PHE A 157 21.42 11.15 -10.36
CA PHE A 157 21.67 10.61 -11.67
C PHE A 157 22.86 11.41 -12.20
N SER A 158 24.06 10.87 -11.98
CA SER A 158 25.17 11.17 -12.87
C SER A 158 24.66 10.84 -14.26
N SER A 159 24.37 11.88 -15.05
CA SER A 159 24.26 11.73 -16.48
C SER A 159 25.62 11.22 -16.93
N CYS A 160 25.78 9.90 -16.99
CA CYS A 160 26.93 9.28 -17.60
C CYS A 160 27.01 9.88 -19.00
N LYS A 161 28.06 10.64 -19.26
CA LYS A 161 28.37 11.10 -20.61
C LYS A 161 28.45 9.84 -21.46
N ILE A 162 27.55 9.71 -22.43
CA ILE A 162 27.61 8.66 -23.44
C ILE A 162 28.82 9.04 -24.30
N GLU A 163 29.98 8.54 -23.91
CA GLU A 163 31.14 8.55 -24.80
C GLU A 163 30.88 7.45 -25.83
N HIS A 164 30.76 7.89 -27.09
CA HIS A 164 30.57 7.13 -28.33
C HIS A 164 29.13 7.00 -28.84
N GLN A 165 28.88 7.70 -29.97
CA GLN A 165 27.89 7.37 -30.98
C GLN A 165 27.93 5.87 -31.25
N ILE A 166 26.85 5.17 -30.89
CA ILE A 166 26.63 3.81 -31.36
C ILE A 166 25.97 3.93 -32.72
N ASP A 167 26.78 4.03 -33.76
CA ASP A 167 26.33 3.77 -35.12
C ASP A 167 25.99 2.28 -35.22
N ASN A 168 24.74 1.98 -35.56
CA ASN A 168 24.09 0.65 -35.65
C ASN A 168 23.28 0.22 -34.41
N ILE A 169 22.09 0.83 -34.28
CA ILE A 169 20.97 0.25 -33.53
C ILE A 169 20.27 -0.75 -34.47
N SER A 170 20.57 -2.04 -34.31
CA SER A 170 19.73 -3.12 -34.86
C SER A 170 18.93 -3.76 -33.72
N ASP A 171 17.62 -3.79 -33.93
CA ASP A 171 16.54 -4.46 -33.18
C ASP A 171 16.22 -4.02 -31.73
N ASN A 172 15.22 -3.14 -31.65
CA ASN A 172 14.48 -2.70 -30.48
C ASN A 172 13.64 -3.82 -29.84
N LYS A 173 14.25 -4.76 -29.12
CA LYS A 173 13.48 -5.56 -28.15
C LYS A 173 14.20 -5.96 -26.86
N LEU A 174 15.50 -5.71 -26.72
CA LEU A 174 16.24 -5.94 -25.49
C LEU A 174 17.23 -4.79 -25.27
N VAL A 175 16.87 -3.84 -24.39
CA VAL A 175 17.82 -2.86 -23.88
C VAL A 175 18.74 -3.57 -22.89
N GLN A 176 19.82 -4.17 -23.38
CA GLN A 176 20.85 -4.73 -22.53
C GLN A 176 21.70 -3.57 -21.99
N ILE A 177 21.41 -3.12 -20.77
CA ILE A 177 22.23 -2.10 -20.10
C ILE A 177 23.59 -2.73 -19.79
N LYS A 178 24.60 -2.45 -20.64
CA LYS A 178 25.99 -2.81 -20.35
C LYS A 178 26.52 -1.83 -19.29
N VAL A 179 26.73 -2.33 -18.08
CA VAL A 179 27.34 -1.58 -16.97
C VAL A 179 28.74 -2.15 -16.71
N ASN A 180 29.72 -1.28 -16.49
CA ASN A 180 31.05 -1.70 -16.09
C ASN A 180 31.01 -2.40 -14.71
N ASP A 181 31.79 -3.47 -14.56
CA ASP A 181 31.81 -4.28 -13.34
C ASP A 181 32.16 -3.46 -12.07
N SER A 182 32.95 -2.39 -12.24
CA SER A 182 33.26 -1.44 -11.17
C SER A 182 32.04 -0.69 -10.63
N GLU A 183 31.12 -0.24 -11.51
CA GLU A 183 29.90 0.47 -11.12
C GLU A 183 28.86 -0.49 -10.54
N LEU A 184 28.78 -1.72 -11.07
CA LEU A 184 27.94 -2.77 -10.48
C LEU A 184 28.38 -3.06 -9.04
N ASN A 185 29.68 -3.30 -8.83
CA ASN A 185 30.24 -3.53 -7.51
C ASN A 185 30.06 -2.34 -6.56
N ARG A 186 30.13 -1.11 -7.06
CA ARG A 186 29.83 0.11 -6.29
C ARG A 186 28.39 0.12 -5.81
N ARG A 187 27.43 -0.16 -6.71
CA ARG A 187 25.99 -0.19 -6.39
C ARG A 187 25.66 -1.28 -5.38
N VAL A 188 26.23 -2.47 -5.53
CA VAL A 188 26.06 -3.57 -4.56
C VAL A 188 26.59 -3.17 -3.18
N LYS A 189 27.78 -2.57 -3.09
CA LYS A 189 28.34 -2.09 -1.82
C LYS A 189 27.47 -1.01 -1.18
N CYS A 190 26.99 -0.04 -1.95
CA CYS A 190 26.09 1.01 -1.46
C CYS A 190 24.77 0.44 -0.94
N PHE A 191 24.19 -0.53 -1.66
CA PHE A 191 22.96 -1.22 -1.23
C PHE A 191 23.16 -1.96 0.09
N LEU A 192 24.23 -2.75 0.21
CA LEU A 192 24.55 -3.50 1.43
C LEU A 192 24.79 -2.58 2.63
N LYS A 193 25.49 -1.46 2.41
CA LYS A 193 25.71 -0.44 3.46
C LYS A 193 24.38 0.14 3.93
N ARG A 194 23.54 0.60 3.00
CA ARG A 194 22.21 1.16 3.31
C ARG A 194 21.33 0.17 4.08
N LYS A 195 21.33 -1.11 3.69
CA LYS A 195 20.55 -2.14 4.39
C LYS A 195 21.08 -2.46 5.78
N ARG A 196 22.40 -2.45 5.98
CA ARG A 196 22.98 -2.55 7.32
C ARG A 196 22.62 -1.35 8.19
N ASP A 197 22.68 -0.15 7.66
CA ASP A 197 22.33 1.08 8.39
C ASP A 197 20.85 1.08 8.80
N GLU A 198 19.96 0.65 7.90
CA GLU A 198 18.52 0.47 8.18
C GLU A 198 18.29 -0.53 9.32
N ILE A 199 18.91 -1.72 9.25
CA ILE A 199 18.82 -2.73 10.30
C ILE A 199 19.38 -2.22 11.63
N ASN A 200 20.51 -1.51 11.60
CA ASN A 200 21.11 -0.93 12.80
C ASN A 200 20.21 0.13 13.44
N LEU A 201 19.56 0.96 12.62
CA LEU A 201 18.65 1.99 13.10
C LEU A 201 17.41 1.38 13.77
N TYR A 202 16.82 0.34 13.16
CA TYR A 202 15.74 -0.42 13.79
C TYR A 202 16.18 -1.09 15.09
N ASN A 203 17.38 -1.68 15.12
CA ASN A 203 17.93 -2.24 16.36
C ASN A 203 18.12 -1.16 17.44
N ILE A 204 18.62 0.04 17.10
CA ILE A 204 18.78 1.13 18.07
C ILE A 204 17.41 1.55 18.63
N ILE A 205 16.39 1.70 17.77
CA ILE A 205 15.04 2.09 18.19
C ILE A 205 14.43 1.03 19.11
N ASP A 206 14.57 -0.25 18.75
CA ASP A 206 13.99 -1.35 19.51
C ASP A 206 14.63 -1.54 20.89
N PHE A 207 15.88 -1.08 21.07
CA PHE A 207 16.66 -1.33 22.29
C PHE A 207 17.07 -0.08 23.08
N ARG A 208 16.58 1.12 22.72
CA ARG A 208 16.83 2.36 23.48
C ARG A 208 15.73 2.57 24.52
N GLN A 209 16.10 2.76 25.79
CA GLN A 209 15.16 3.25 26.81
C GLN A 209 14.78 4.70 26.49
N GLN A 210 13.50 4.98 26.30
CA GLN A 210 12.99 6.34 26.35
C GLN A 210 12.79 6.71 27.83
N THR A 211 13.76 7.42 28.41
CA THR A 211 13.60 8.01 29.74
C THR A 211 12.69 9.23 29.64
N THR A 212 11.75 9.39 30.58
CA THR A 212 10.79 10.50 30.61
C THR A 212 11.34 11.79 31.25
N ASP A 213 12.56 11.78 31.80
CA ASP A 213 13.21 12.96 32.36
C ASP A 213 14.15 13.64 31.34
N PRO A 214 13.87 14.90 30.93
CA PRO A 214 14.70 15.63 29.96
C PRO A 214 16.14 15.85 30.42
N ALA A 215 16.36 16.05 31.72
CA ALA A 215 17.69 16.33 32.29
C ALA A 215 18.61 15.09 32.33
N LEU A 216 18.04 13.89 32.41
CA LEU A 216 18.82 12.64 32.38
C LEU A 216 19.24 12.28 30.94
N LEU A 217 18.41 12.66 29.97
CA LEU A 217 18.61 12.40 28.54
C LEU A 217 19.92 13.02 28.04
N GLU A 218 20.29 14.21 28.54
CA GLU A 218 21.50 14.92 28.12
C GLU A 218 22.78 14.29 28.67
N SER A 219 22.72 13.66 29.85
CA SER A 219 23.85 12.93 30.46
C SER A 219 24.08 11.52 29.91
N ILE A 220 23.03 10.89 29.34
CA ILE A 220 23.06 9.51 28.83
C ILE A 220 23.45 9.45 27.35
N VAL A 221 23.28 10.54 26.60
CA VAL A 221 23.60 10.61 25.16
C VAL A 221 25.09 10.89 24.95
N GLY A 222 25.94 10.06 25.54
CA GLY A 222 27.25 9.76 24.97
C GLY A 222 27.03 8.93 23.71
N LYS A 223 27.74 9.27 22.62
CA LYS A 223 27.55 8.75 21.25
C LYS A 223 27.64 7.22 21.06
N ASP A 224 27.95 6.43 22.10
CA ASP A 224 28.35 5.02 21.97
C ASP A 224 27.63 4.05 22.91
N SER A 225 26.32 4.21 23.14
CA SER A 225 25.54 3.27 23.96
C SER A 225 24.71 2.30 23.10
N CYS A 226 25.07 1.01 23.13
CA CYS A 226 24.31 -0.11 22.56
C CYS A 226 23.88 -1.07 23.68
N ALA A 227 22.70 -1.69 23.56
CA ALA A 227 22.08 -2.53 24.58
C ALA A 227 22.87 -3.80 24.95
N ARG A 228 23.95 -4.14 24.25
CA ARG A 228 24.80 -5.30 24.57
C ARG A 228 25.89 -4.99 25.62
N THR A 229 26.13 -3.71 25.93
CA THR A 229 27.20 -3.26 26.84
C THR A 229 26.77 -2.10 27.73
N GLN A 230 25.51 -2.05 28.17
CA GLN A 230 25.10 -1.10 29.21
C GLN A 230 25.33 -1.70 30.59
N SER A 231 26.52 -1.49 31.15
CA SER A 231 26.76 -1.55 32.59
C SER A 231 27.42 -0.25 33.01
N PHE A 232 26.73 0.59 33.79
CA PHE A 232 27.32 1.76 34.42
C PHE A 232 27.48 1.48 35.93
N LEU A 233 28.70 1.70 36.42
CA LEU A 233 29.11 1.37 37.78
C LEU A 233 29.17 2.68 38.57
N VAL A 234 28.22 2.91 39.47
CA VAL A 234 28.20 4.10 40.34
C VAL A 234 28.53 3.67 41.77
N LYS A 235 29.69 4.10 42.26
CA LYS A 235 30.14 3.80 43.63
C LYS A 235 29.58 4.85 44.58
N GLN A 236 28.73 4.44 45.52
CA GLN A 236 28.35 5.32 46.63
C GLN A 236 29.54 5.48 47.58
N GLN A 237 29.79 6.71 48.04
CA GLN A 237 30.97 7.05 48.84
C GLN A 237 31.08 6.32 50.19
N GLN A 238 30.04 5.60 50.65
CA GLN A 238 30.01 4.98 51.98
C GLN A 238 29.53 3.52 52.04
N SER A 239 29.28 2.83 50.93
CA SER A 239 28.83 1.41 50.97
C SER A 239 29.85 0.45 50.37
N LYS A 240 30.08 -0.70 51.04
CA LYS A 240 30.96 -1.79 50.56
C LYS A 240 30.22 -2.92 49.83
N GLY A 241 28.92 -2.82 49.57
CA GLY A 241 28.18 -3.95 48.98
C GLY A 241 26.85 -3.62 48.31
N HIS A 242 26.81 -3.95 47.01
CA HIS A 242 25.69 -4.41 46.18
C HIS A 242 24.85 -3.42 45.35
N LEU A 243 24.62 -3.89 44.11
CA LEU A 243 24.05 -3.24 42.93
C LEU A 243 22.57 -2.86 43.11
N LYS A 244 22.17 -1.70 42.57
CA LYS A 244 20.76 -1.30 42.49
C LYS A 244 20.12 -1.86 41.22
N VAL A 245 19.15 -2.77 41.37
CA VAL A 245 18.35 -3.30 40.25
C VAL A 245 17.18 -2.34 39.99
N CYS A 246 17.19 -1.67 38.84
CA CYS A 246 16.07 -0.84 38.39
C CYS A 246 15.24 -1.60 37.34
N ARG A 247 13.92 -1.59 37.49
CA ARG A 247 12.98 -2.42 36.70
C ARG A 247 12.25 -1.56 35.67
N ALA A 248 12.23 -2.03 34.43
CA ALA A 248 11.58 -1.35 33.30
C ALA A 248 10.04 -1.41 33.40
N THR A 249 9.38 -0.27 33.23
CA THR A 249 7.92 -0.18 33.02
C THR A 249 7.66 0.32 31.61
N TYR A 250 6.93 -0.49 30.82
CA TYR A 250 6.56 -0.15 29.45
C TYR A 250 5.23 0.59 29.45
N ASN A 251 5.22 1.84 28.95
CA ASN A 251 4.00 2.65 28.86
C ASN A 251 3.46 2.81 27.43
N SER A 252 4.11 2.22 26.42
CA SER A 252 3.58 2.21 25.04
C SER A 252 4.17 1.08 24.20
N GLY A 253 3.31 0.23 23.65
CA GLY A 253 3.60 -0.91 22.78
C GLY A 253 2.35 -1.76 22.55
N PRO A 254 2.34 -2.75 21.63
CA PRO A 254 1.17 -3.62 21.39
C PRO A 254 0.77 -4.48 22.61
N GLN A 255 1.55 -4.43 23.69
CA GLN A 255 1.34 -5.10 24.98
C GLN A 255 0.77 -4.17 26.08
N VAL A 256 -0.01 -3.15 25.76
CA VAL A 256 -0.72 -2.40 26.82
C VAL A 256 -1.87 -3.27 27.35
N ARG A 257 -1.71 -3.85 28.55
CA ARG A 257 -2.84 -4.32 29.35
C ARG A 257 -3.39 -3.13 30.14
N PRO A 258 -4.68 -2.78 30.04
CA PRO A 258 -5.29 -1.83 30.95
C PRO A 258 -5.12 -2.31 32.40
N ASN A 259 -4.68 -1.43 33.31
CA ASN A 259 -4.59 -1.70 34.76
C ASN A 259 -3.58 -2.77 35.20
N TYR A 260 -2.43 -2.87 34.53
CA TYR A 260 -1.30 -3.74 34.91
C TYR A 260 -0.85 -3.53 36.37
N SER A 261 -0.77 -2.28 36.85
CA SER A 261 -0.37 -1.95 38.23
C SER A 261 -1.35 -2.48 39.29
N PHE A 262 -2.64 -2.42 39.01
CA PHE A 262 -3.70 -2.90 39.92
C PHE A 262 -3.73 -4.44 40.02
N GLN A 263 -3.56 -5.15 38.89
CA GLN A 263 -3.44 -6.60 38.89
C GLN A 263 -2.17 -7.09 39.61
N LEU A 264 -1.08 -6.32 39.54
CA LEU A 264 0.18 -6.65 40.20
C LEU A 264 0.09 -6.47 41.72
N ASN A 265 -0.56 -5.41 42.21
CA ASN A 265 -0.81 -5.23 43.65
C ASN A 265 -1.70 -6.33 44.24
N LYS A 266 -2.67 -6.85 43.46
CA LYS A 266 -3.51 -8.00 43.82
C LYS A 266 -2.73 -9.31 43.92
N LEU A 267 -1.62 -9.44 43.18
CA LEU A 267 -0.72 -10.61 43.21
C LEU A 267 0.33 -10.51 44.33
N MET A 268 0.72 -9.30 44.73
CA MET A 268 1.74 -9.06 45.77
C MET A 268 1.18 -9.11 47.20
N THR A 269 -0.15 -9.16 47.37
CA THR A 269 -0.84 -9.22 48.68
C THR A 269 -1.23 -10.62 49.13
N ARG A 270 -0.55 -11.68 48.67
CA ARG A 270 -0.71 -13.03 49.24
C ARG A 270 0.64 -13.71 49.47
N GLN A 271 1.21 -13.46 50.65
CA GLN A 271 1.89 -14.51 51.38
C GLN A 271 0.85 -15.25 52.23
N ASN A 272 1.00 -16.57 52.31
CA ASN A 272 0.11 -17.56 52.95
C ASN A 272 -1.09 -17.87 52.02
N ASP A 273 -1.23 -19.03 51.38
CA ASP A 273 -0.92 -20.38 51.83
C ASP A 273 -0.83 -21.38 50.64
N GLN A 274 -0.03 -22.43 50.84
CA GLN A 274 -0.16 -23.81 50.32
C GLN A 274 -0.07 -24.11 48.80
N TYR A 275 1.05 -24.78 48.47
CA TYR A 275 1.27 -25.83 47.46
C TYR A 275 0.20 -26.04 46.37
N GLU A 276 0.60 -25.82 45.11
CA GLU A 276 0.57 -26.89 44.11
C GLU A 276 1.50 -26.58 42.93
N ALA A 277 2.27 -27.59 42.54
CA ALA A 277 3.25 -27.54 41.46
C ALA A 277 2.57 -27.35 40.09
N ALA A 278 2.77 -26.20 39.44
CA ALA A 278 2.31 -25.99 38.07
C ALA A 278 3.46 -25.52 37.17
N LYS A 279 4.00 -26.49 36.42
CA LYS A 279 4.74 -26.41 35.16
C LYS A 279 5.31 -25.02 34.80
N CYS A 280 6.62 -24.90 34.86
CA CYS A 280 7.39 -23.84 34.21
C CYS A 280 7.09 -23.84 32.70
N LYS A 281 6.15 -23.01 32.23
CA LYS A 281 5.84 -22.83 30.81
C LYS A 281 6.99 -22.04 30.17
N VAL A 282 7.78 -22.78 29.40
CA VAL A 282 8.92 -22.37 28.58
C VAL A 282 8.68 -21.04 27.85
N LEU A 283 9.71 -20.19 27.83
CA LEU A 283 9.82 -18.94 27.06
C LEU A 283 9.24 -19.09 25.65
N ARG A 284 8.07 -18.49 25.41
CA ARG A 284 7.45 -18.42 24.08
C ARG A 284 8.28 -17.52 23.17
N ASN A 285 8.86 -18.10 22.11
CA ASN A 285 9.53 -17.34 21.05
C ASN A 285 8.50 -16.52 20.24
N ALA A 286 8.31 -15.25 20.62
CA ALA A 286 7.31 -14.36 20.02
C ALA A 286 7.41 -14.24 18.48
N ARG A 287 8.61 -14.37 17.91
CA ARG A 287 8.81 -14.35 16.45
C ARG A 287 8.25 -15.58 15.74
N LEU A 288 8.41 -16.77 16.31
CA LEU A 288 7.90 -18.02 15.74
C LEU A 288 6.37 -18.02 15.74
N GLN A 289 5.78 -17.56 16.85
CA GLN A 289 4.34 -17.44 16.99
C GLN A 289 3.72 -16.50 15.95
N ASN A 290 4.34 -15.33 15.69
CA ASN A 290 3.85 -14.40 14.67
C ASN A 290 3.86 -14.99 13.25
N ILE A 291 4.87 -15.80 12.93
CA ILE A 291 4.98 -16.46 11.62
C ILE A 291 3.94 -17.59 11.51
N GLU A 292 3.74 -18.35 12.58
CA GLU A 292 2.69 -19.38 12.66
C GLU A 292 1.30 -18.77 12.49
N ASP A 293 1.02 -17.66 13.18
CA ASP A 293 -0.24 -16.92 13.09
C ASP A 293 -0.47 -16.37 11.66
N TYR A 294 0.56 -15.79 11.05
CA TYR A 294 0.51 -15.28 9.68
C TYR A 294 0.25 -16.39 8.65
N MET A 295 0.78 -17.59 8.91
CA MET A 295 0.61 -18.76 8.03
C MET A 295 -0.56 -19.66 8.44
N HIS A 296 -1.37 -19.22 9.40
CA HIS A 296 -2.52 -19.93 9.96
C HIS A 296 -2.18 -21.37 10.41
N ILE A 297 -0.98 -21.57 10.94
CA ILE A 297 -0.55 -22.83 11.54
C ILE A 297 -0.94 -22.76 13.02
N THR A 298 -1.84 -23.63 13.46
CA THR A 298 -2.17 -23.76 14.88
C THR A 298 -1.03 -24.51 15.58
N PRO A 299 -0.31 -23.90 16.51
CA PRO A 299 0.76 -24.59 17.23
C PRO A 299 0.16 -25.53 18.27
N ASP A 300 0.63 -26.77 18.32
CA ASP A 300 0.37 -27.65 19.45
C ASP A 300 1.31 -27.27 20.60
N ASP A 301 0.78 -27.18 21.83
CA ASP A 301 1.45 -26.51 22.96
C ASP A 301 2.70 -27.30 23.45
N ASP A 302 2.88 -28.55 22.99
CA ASP A 302 3.95 -29.49 23.38
C ASP A 302 4.99 -29.79 22.27
N ASP A 303 4.91 -29.15 21.09
CA ASP A 303 5.84 -29.44 19.98
C ASP A 303 7.24 -28.83 20.18
N ASN A 304 8.28 -29.66 19.97
CA ASN A 304 9.68 -29.22 19.94
C ASN A 304 9.89 -28.11 18.89
N ILE A 305 10.71 -27.10 19.19
CA ILE A 305 10.97 -25.93 18.32
C ILE A 305 11.35 -26.34 16.90
N TYR A 306 12.11 -27.42 16.75
CA TYR A 306 12.49 -27.96 15.43
C TYR A 306 11.29 -28.45 14.62
N ASN A 307 10.30 -29.08 15.26
CA ASN A 307 9.07 -29.53 14.61
C ASN A 307 8.20 -28.35 14.19
N ARG A 308 8.13 -27.30 15.02
CA ARG A 308 7.42 -26.05 14.69
C ARG A 308 8.03 -25.37 13.47
N ILE A 309 9.35 -25.23 13.43
CA ILE A 309 10.07 -24.69 12.27
C ILE A 309 9.84 -25.58 11.03
N LYS A 310 9.87 -26.90 11.19
CA LYS A 310 9.62 -27.84 10.09
C LYS A 310 8.20 -27.72 9.53
N ASN A 311 7.20 -27.49 10.38
CA ASN A 311 5.82 -27.27 9.95
C ASN A 311 5.68 -25.97 9.13
N ILE A 312 6.36 -24.90 9.55
CA ILE A 312 6.42 -23.64 8.82
C ILE A 312 7.07 -23.85 7.44
N GLU A 313 8.23 -24.52 7.40
CA GLU A 313 8.96 -24.81 6.16
C GLU A 313 8.09 -25.63 5.17
N ASN A 314 7.47 -26.70 5.65
CA ASN A 314 6.60 -27.55 4.82
C ASN A 314 5.39 -26.77 4.28
N ARG A 315 4.82 -25.83 5.05
CA ARG A 315 3.70 -25.00 4.59
C ARG A 315 4.12 -24.02 3.51
N ILE A 316 5.31 -23.42 3.61
CA ILE A 316 5.85 -22.55 2.56
C ILE A 316 6.04 -23.33 1.27
N LEU A 317 6.68 -24.50 1.33
CA LEU A 317 6.91 -25.36 0.17
C LEU A 317 5.60 -25.74 -0.54
N MET A 318 4.55 -26.01 0.23
CA MET A 318 3.21 -26.30 -0.28
C MET A 318 2.56 -25.08 -0.96
N LEU A 319 2.75 -23.88 -0.41
CA LEU A 319 2.25 -22.64 -1.03
C LEU A 319 3.01 -22.28 -2.31
N GLU A 320 4.30 -22.57 -2.37
CA GLU A 320 5.13 -22.33 -3.57
C GLU A 320 4.80 -23.31 -4.71
N SER A 321 4.41 -24.54 -4.37
CA SER A 321 4.00 -25.56 -5.34
C SER A 321 2.56 -25.39 -5.84
N THR A 322 1.76 -24.49 -5.25
CA THR A 322 0.40 -24.21 -5.71
C THR A 322 0.36 -22.96 -6.59
N SER A 323 -0.18 -23.11 -7.80
CA SER A 323 -0.26 -22.00 -8.75
C SER A 323 -1.19 -20.89 -8.23
N PRO A 324 -0.88 -19.59 -8.46
CA PRO A 324 -1.62 -18.46 -7.87
C PRO A 324 -3.14 -18.44 -8.11
N GLU A 325 -3.60 -19.13 -9.15
CA GLU A 325 -5.02 -19.23 -9.53
C GLU A 325 -5.86 -20.08 -8.55
N TYR A 326 -5.23 -21.00 -7.81
CA TYR A 326 -5.92 -21.87 -6.84
C TYR A 326 -6.08 -21.26 -5.44
N LYS A 327 -5.75 -19.97 -5.27
CA LYS A 327 -5.80 -19.26 -3.97
C LYS A 327 -7.19 -19.27 -3.32
N TYR A 328 -8.26 -19.44 -4.10
CA TYR A 328 -9.63 -19.57 -3.61
C TYR A 328 -9.90 -20.90 -2.86
N ASN A 329 -9.20 -21.98 -3.21
CA ASN A 329 -9.38 -23.29 -2.55
C ASN A 329 -8.68 -23.37 -1.18
N ILE A 330 -7.68 -22.50 -0.93
CA ILE A 330 -6.94 -22.48 0.35
C ILE A 330 -7.83 -22.02 1.51
N LYS A 331 -8.80 -21.13 1.25
CA LYS A 331 -9.80 -20.73 2.26
C LYS A 331 -10.79 -21.85 2.60
N PHE A 332 -11.07 -22.75 1.65
CA PHE A 332 -11.96 -23.90 1.89
C PHE A 332 -11.35 -24.92 2.85
N GLU A 333 -10.03 -25.14 2.83
CA GLU A 333 -9.37 -26.06 3.75
C GLU A 333 -9.35 -25.60 5.21
N THR A 334 -9.29 -24.28 5.45
CA THR A 334 -9.35 -23.74 6.82
C THR A 334 -10.73 -23.94 7.46
N ASP A 335 -11.80 -23.90 6.66
CA ASP A 335 -13.17 -24.12 7.15
C ASP A 335 -13.49 -25.62 7.35
N LEU A 336 -12.86 -26.52 6.58
CA LEU A 336 -13.03 -27.97 6.74
C LEU A 336 -12.46 -28.53 8.05
N LYS A 337 -11.49 -27.85 8.68
CA LYS A 337 -10.97 -28.24 10.01
C LYS A 337 -12.01 -28.07 11.14
N ASN A 338 -13.06 -27.27 10.92
CA ASN A 338 -14.15 -27.06 11.89
C ASN A 338 -15.38 -27.96 11.66
N ILE A 339 -15.40 -28.76 10.60
CA ILE A 339 -16.47 -29.73 10.37
C ILE A 339 -16.01 -31.05 11.00
N GLY A 340 -16.65 -31.41 12.12
CA GLY A 340 -16.33 -32.62 12.88
C GLY A 340 -16.15 -33.84 11.98
N LYS A 341 -15.14 -34.66 12.31
CA LYS A 341 -14.72 -35.89 11.61
C LYS A 341 -15.92 -36.68 11.09
N ARG A 342 -16.26 -36.49 9.81
CA ARG A 342 -17.02 -37.50 9.07
C ARG A 342 -15.99 -38.54 8.62
N ASN A 343 -16.15 -39.76 9.11
CA ASN A 343 -15.38 -40.92 8.66
C ASN A 343 -15.72 -41.19 7.18
N SER A 344 -15.14 -40.44 6.26
CA SER A 344 -15.06 -40.85 4.86
C SER A 344 -13.89 -41.81 4.75
N LYS A 345 -14.17 -43.10 4.55
CA LYS A 345 -13.16 -44.06 4.11
C LYS A 345 -12.51 -43.49 2.85
N LYS A 346 -11.21 -43.20 2.89
CA LYS A 346 -10.44 -42.88 1.69
C LYS A 346 -10.35 -44.17 0.86
N GLU A 347 -11.22 -44.30 -0.14
CA GLU A 347 -11.03 -45.30 -1.18
C GLU A 347 -9.89 -44.83 -2.08
N ILE A 348 -8.89 -45.69 -2.24
CA ILE A 348 -7.76 -45.48 -3.15
C ILE A 348 -8.24 -45.92 -4.53
N TYR A 349 -8.37 -44.98 -5.46
CA TYR A 349 -8.75 -45.28 -6.84
C TYR A 349 -7.49 -45.55 -7.66
N LEU A 350 -7.43 -46.74 -8.28
CA LEU A 350 -6.45 -47.07 -9.32
C LEU A 350 -6.68 -46.19 -10.56
N SER A 351 -5.61 -45.87 -11.26
CA SER A 351 -5.57 -44.95 -12.42
C SER A 351 -6.63 -45.28 -13.47
N ASP A 352 -6.87 -46.57 -13.71
CA ASP A 352 -7.82 -47.03 -14.73
C ASP A 352 -9.27 -46.72 -14.34
N ARG A 353 -9.59 -46.77 -13.05
CA ARG A 353 -10.92 -46.49 -12.51
C ARG A 353 -11.26 -45.00 -12.55
N LEU A 354 -10.23 -44.14 -12.47
CA LEU A 354 -10.38 -42.69 -12.66
C LEU A 354 -10.62 -42.35 -14.14
N ASN A 355 -9.96 -43.04 -15.05
CA ASN A 355 -10.14 -42.83 -16.48
C ASN A 355 -11.56 -43.21 -16.94
N GLU A 356 -12.12 -44.31 -16.44
CA GLU A 356 -13.53 -44.67 -16.70
C GLU A 356 -14.50 -43.62 -16.15
N PHE A 357 -14.26 -43.13 -14.93
CA PHE A 357 -15.10 -42.10 -14.31
C PHE A 357 -15.09 -40.78 -15.11
N ILE A 358 -13.93 -40.39 -15.63
CA ILE A 358 -13.80 -39.20 -16.49
C ILE A 358 -14.53 -39.41 -17.83
N LEU A 359 -14.50 -40.61 -18.39
CA LEU A 359 -15.22 -40.93 -19.63
C LEU A 359 -16.74 -40.92 -19.44
N ASP A 360 -17.24 -41.38 -18.29
CA ASP A 360 -18.67 -41.33 -17.97
C ASP A 360 -19.17 -39.89 -17.77
N ILE A 361 -18.38 -39.03 -17.11
CA ILE A 361 -18.72 -37.60 -16.99
C ILE A 361 -18.73 -36.91 -18.36
N LYS A 362 -17.78 -37.24 -19.24
CA LYS A 362 -17.79 -36.70 -20.60
C LYS A 362 -19.03 -37.12 -21.39
N ARG A 363 -19.48 -38.38 -21.26
CA ARG A 363 -20.73 -38.84 -21.89
C ARG A 363 -21.98 -38.14 -21.37
N GLN A 364 -22.01 -37.77 -20.07
CA GLN A 364 -23.14 -37.03 -19.50
C GLN A 364 -23.25 -35.58 -19.98
N TYR A 365 -22.16 -34.99 -20.48
CA TYR A 365 -22.14 -33.61 -20.98
C TYR A 365 -22.29 -33.51 -22.51
N GLU A 366 -22.24 -34.64 -23.23
CA GLU A 366 -22.45 -34.72 -24.68
C GLU A 366 -23.87 -35.18 -25.07
N GLN A 367 -24.77 -35.37 -24.10
CA GLN A 367 -26.23 -35.47 -24.28
C GLN A 367 -26.89 -34.17 -23.84
#